data_AF-A0A5R8KFE2-F1
#
_entry.id   AF-A0A5R8KFE2-F1
#
_cell.length_a   1.000
_cell.length_b   1.000
_cell.length_c   1.000
_cell.angle_alpha   90.00
_cell.angle_beta   90.00
_cell.angle_gamma   90.00
#
_symmetry.space_group_name_H-M   'P 1'
#
loop_
_entity.id
_entity.type
_entity.pdbx_description
1 polymer ?
#
loop_
_entity_poly.entity_id
_entity_poly.type
_entity_poly.pdbx_seq_one_letter_code
_entity_poly.pdbx_strand_id
1 'polypeptide(L)'
;MLWKILSIVTALALGLGLWFSYGMQGAIKAERELASRSTKNLEDVKRQFARANEAKEAQVKALEETTKQHGELKEKVAQSNEEVSLKEKEATAVVTQVEEVKKQVAQLEEQITKSGDIPKLLEEVKQLDTQVAASNAALANSQQQAALGDGRVAKVQAEIRALQEREADQKRGTVTKDFTARVSQAFPGFGFVILNKGNRAGLFANANLEVKRGREIVAKLKVRDVEQGNAVADVVPGSMSEGSELRAGDLVIAGKAQAPASASQPAPVPADGAAAAATPAPVDGAAPAANMADDPFGAPPAGMAPAPAAPTEADPFGAPAAPAPADGGMQPAPAPAPADADPFGAPATPAPAPATPPAAADPFAAPTAPAAPAEGGNMMMGQ
;
A
#
# COMPACT_ATOMS: atom_id res chain seq x y z
N MET A 1 -71.39 44.65 149.69
CA MET A 1 -70.72 43.35 149.44
C MET A 1 -70.89 42.86 147.99
N LEU A 2 -72.06 43.02 147.36
CA LEU A 2 -72.38 42.49 146.02
C LEU A 2 -71.50 43.00 144.86
N TRP A 3 -71.11 44.28 144.84
CA TRP A 3 -70.32 44.85 143.72
C TRP A 3 -68.88 44.33 143.66
N LYS A 4 -68.29 43.98 144.83
CA LYS A 4 -66.97 43.33 144.91
C LYS A 4 -67.01 41.90 144.36
N ILE A 5 -68.09 41.17 144.62
CA ILE A 5 -68.31 39.81 144.10
C ILE A 5 -68.48 39.85 142.58
N LEU A 6 -69.27 40.81 142.07
CA LEU A 6 -69.45 41.00 140.62
C LEU A 6 -68.11 41.29 139.92
N SER A 7 -67.29 42.19 140.49
CA SER A 7 -65.98 42.55 139.93
C SER A 7 -64.99 41.37 139.89
N ILE A 8 -65.00 40.51 140.91
CA ILE A 8 -64.13 39.33 140.98
C ILE A 8 -64.59 38.29 139.96
N VAL A 9 -65.91 38.08 139.83
CA VAL A 9 -66.47 37.15 138.82
C VAL A 9 -66.17 37.64 137.40
N THR A 10 -66.26 38.94 137.12
CA THR A 10 -65.86 39.49 135.81
C THR A 10 -64.37 39.37 135.55
N ALA A 11 -63.52 39.57 136.56
CA ALA A 11 -62.07 39.40 136.40
C ALA A 11 -61.67 37.94 136.12
N LEU A 12 -62.33 36.98 136.78
CA LEU A 12 -62.15 35.55 136.49
C LEU A 12 -62.68 35.18 135.10
N ALA A 13 -63.82 35.72 134.67
CA ALA A 13 -64.35 35.49 133.34
C ALA A 13 -63.43 36.03 132.24
N LEU A 14 -62.85 37.24 132.44
CA LEU A 14 -61.87 37.81 131.51
C LEU A 14 -60.54 37.03 131.54
N GLY A 15 -60.09 36.58 132.71
CA GLY A 15 -58.90 35.73 132.84
C GLY A 15 -59.04 34.40 132.09
N LEU A 16 -60.19 33.75 132.21
CA LEU A 16 -60.52 32.53 131.47
C LEU A 16 -60.66 32.78 129.96
N GLY A 17 -61.24 33.92 129.56
CA GLY A 17 -61.31 34.33 128.15
C GLY A 17 -59.93 34.55 127.53
N LEU A 18 -59.01 35.20 128.26
CA LEU A 18 -57.63 35.41 127.81
C LEU A 18 -56.83 34.09 127.77
N TRP A 19 -57.01 33.20 128.75
CA TRP A 19 -56.40 31.86 128.73
C TRP A 19 -56.87 31.05 127.53
N PHE A 20 -58.18 30.99 127.30
CA PHE A 20 -58.77 30.27 126.16
C PHE A 20 -58.32 30.89 124.83
N SER A 21 -58.29 32.22 124.74
CA SER A 21 -57.77 32.92 123.57
C SER A 21 -56.30 32.59 123.30
N TYR A 22 -55.46 32.51 124.34
CA TYR A 22 -54.05 32.17 124.20
C TYR A 22 -53.85 30.69 123.80
N GLY A 23 -54.65 29.78 124.37
CA GLY A 23 -54.66 28.37 123.96
C GLY A 23 -55.12 28.16 122.51
N MET A 24 -56.10 28.95 122.05
CA MET A 24 -56.65 28.88 120.69
C MET A 24 -55.80 29.60 119.64
N GLN A 25 -54.95 30.55 120.04
CA GLN A 25 -54.03 31.25 119.11
C GLN A 25 -53.07 30.29 118.39
N GLY A 26 -52.64 29.20 119.05
CA GLY A 26 -51.82 28.16 118.42
C GLY A 26 -52.57 27.43 117.30
N ALA A 27 -53.83 27.05 117.54
CA ALA A 27 -54.68 26.39 116.56
C ALA A 27 -54.99 27.31 115.36
N ILE A 28 -55.30 28.59 115.59
CA ILE A 28 -55.56 29.57 114.52
C ILE A 28 -54.30 29.84 113.69
N LYS A 29 -53.12 29.88 114.33
CA LYS A 29 -51.83 30.01 113.60
C LYS A 29 -51.54 28.77 112.76
N ALA A 30 -51.75 27.57 113.31
CA ALA A 30 -51.59 26.32 112.58
C ALA A 30 -52.56 26.22 111.39
N GLU A 31 -53.82 26.65 111.55
CA GLU A 31 -54.82 26.67 110.49
C GLU A 31 -54.49 27.70 109.39
N ARG A 32 -54.01 28.91 109.77
CA ARG A 32 -53.51 29.90 108.81
C ARG A 32 -52.26 29.43 108.08
N GLU A 33 -51.37 28.71 108.76
CA GLU A 33 -50.18 28.14 108.13
C GLU A 33 -50.53 26.99 107.19
N LEU A 34 -51.50 26.15 107.55
CA LEU A 34 -52.03 25.10 106.68
C LEU A 34 -52.75 25.68 105.46
N ALA A 35 -53.54 26.75 105.65
CA ALA A 35 -54.16 27.50 104.55
C ALA A 35 -53.10 28.16 103.66
N SER A 36 -52.04 28.75 104.23
CA SER A 36 -50.93 29.33 103.47
C SER A 36 -50.16 28.26 102.68
N ARG A 37 -49.92 27.09 103.28
CA ARG A 37 -49.28 25.95 102.62
C ARG A 37 -50.18 25.37 101.54
N SER A 38 -51.49 25.27 101.75
CA SER A 38 -52.42 24.77 100.74
C SER A 38 -52.54 25.73 99.55
N THR A 39 -52.54 27.05 99.79
CA THR A 39 -52.50 28.05 98.70
C THR A 39 -51.19 28.00 97.95
N LYS A 40 -50.05 27.88 98.63
CA LYS A 40 -48.73 27.74 97.99
C LYS A 40 -48.64 26.45 97.18
N ASN A 41 -49.06 25.32 97.74
CA ASN A 41 -49.11 24.05 97.01
C ASN A 41 -50.03 24.13 95.78
N LEU A 42 -51.18 24.79 95.88
CA LEU A 42 -52.07 24.96 94.74
C LEU A 42 -51.44 25.84 93.65
N GLU A 43 -50.75 26.91 94.03
CA GLU A 43 -50.02 27.78 93.11
C GLU A 43 -48.83 27.06 92.46
N ASP A 44 -48.08 26.26 93.22
CA ASP A 44 -46.99 25.42 92.71
C ASP A 44 -47.51 24.34 91.76
N VAL A 45 -48.63 23.68 92.07
CA VAL A 45 -49.27 22.70 91.17
C VAL A 45 -49.77 23.37 89.90
N LYS A 46 -50.38 24.57 89.98
CA LYS A 46 -50.76 25.33 88.78
C LYS A 46 -49.54 25.69 87.93
N ARG A 47 -48.44 26.10 88.56
CA ARG A 47 -47.18 26.43 87.86
C ARG A 47 -46.55 25.21 87.22
N GLN A 48 -46.58 24.06 87.89
CA GLN A 48 -46.12 22.79 87.33
C GLN A 48 -47.01 22.34 86.16
N PHE A 49 -48.34 22.49 86.26
CA PHE A 49 -49.25 22.17 85.16
C PHE A 49 -49.03 23.08 83.95
N ALA A 50 -48.83 24.39 84.16
CA ALA A 50 -48.48 25.32 83.09
C ALA A 50 -47.15 24.92 82.41
N ARG A 51 -46.10 24.66 83.20
CA ARG A 51 -44.80 24.20 82.68
C ARG A 51 -44.90 22.85 81.96
N ALA A 52 -45.70 21.92 82.47
CA ALA A 52 -45.91 20.62 81.85
C ALA A 52 -46.65 20.74 80.51
N ASN A 53 -47.63 21.64 80.39
CA ASN A 53 -48.31 21.93 79.12
C ASN A 53 -47.39 22.61 78.12
N GLU A 54 -46.61 23.62 78.54
CA GLU A 54 -45.60 24.26 77.69
C GLU A 54 -44.55 23.25 77.21
N ALA A 55 -44.07 22.37 78.09
CA ALA A 55 -43.13 21.31 77.75
C ALA A 55 -43.74 20.27 76.78
N LYS A 56 -45.02 19.93 76.96
CA LYS A 56 -45.74 19.03 76.05
C LYS A 56 -45.89 19.67 74.67
N GLU A 57 -46.30 20.93 74.58
CA GLU A 57 -46.39 21.64 73.31
C GLU A 57 -45.04 21.76 72.61
N ALA A 58 -43.96 22.02 73.37
CA ALA A 58 -42.60 22.04 72.83
C ALA A 58 -42.18 20.66 72.30
N GLN A 59 -42.48 19.57 73.00
CA GLN A 59 -42.18 18.22 72.53
C GLN A 59 -43.02 17.80 71.32
N VAL A 60 -44.30 18.19 71.26
CA VAL A 60 -45.14 17.93 70.07
C VAL A 60 -44.55 18.63 68.85
N LYS A 61 -44.17 19.91 68.98
CA LYS A 61 -43.50 20.64 67.89
C LYS A 61 -42.17 19.99 67.49
N ALA A 62 -41.35 19.58 68.46
CA ALA A 62 -40.09 18.90 68.19
C ALA A 62 -40.28 17.53 67.50
N LEU A 63 -41.32 16.78 67.86
CA LEU A 63 -41.67 15.52 67.20
C LEU A 63 -42.18 15.72 65.78
N GLU A 64 -43.01 16.75 65.55
CA GLU A 64 -43.47 17.11 64.21
C GLU A 64 -42.30 17.53 63.31
N GLU A 65 -41.38 18.35 63.81
CA GLU A 65 -40.17 18.76 63.09
C GLU A 65 -39.23 17.58 62.82
N THR A 66 -38.99 16.73 63.82
CA THR A 66 -38.19 15.50 63.66
C THR A 66 -38.81 14.56 62.63
N THR A 67 -40.14 14.42 62.61
CA THR A 67 -40.86 13.58 61.65
C THR A 67 -40.73 14.13 60.23
N LYS A 68 -40.81 15.45 60.06
CA LYS A 68 -40.56 16.11 58.77
C LYS A 68 -39.13 15.88 58.29
N GLN A 69 -38.14 16.12 59.15
CA GLN A 69 -36.72 15.88 58.83
C GLN A 69 -36.46 14.42 58.46
N HIS A 70 -37.06 13.46 59.18
CA HIS A 70 -36.94 12.05 58.86
C HIS A 70 -37.58 11.70 57.51
N GLY A 71 -38.70 12.34 57.16
CA GLY A 71 -39.32 12.22 55.83
C GLY A 71 -38.38 12.71 54.72
N GLU A 72 -37.87 13.94 54.84
CA GLU A 72 -36.95 14.53 53.86
C GLU A 72 -35.63 13.74 53.74
N LEU A 73 -35.09 13.26 54.87
CA LEU A 73 -33.86 12.48 54.88
C LEU A 73 -34.09 11.12 54.20
N LYS A 74 -35.25 10.50 54.40
CA LYS A 74 -35.62 9.25 53.72
C LYS A 74 -35.77 9.44 52.22
N GLU A 75 -36.36 10.54 51.77
CA GLU A 75 -36.44 10.88 50.34
C GLU A 75 -35.05 11.11 49.74
N LYS A 76 -34.17 11.87 50.42
CA LYS A 76 -32.78 12.08 49.97
C LYS A 76 -31.99 10.78 49.91
N VAL A 77 -32.17 9.87 50.87
CA VAL A 77 -31.52 8.54 50.84
C VAL A 77 -32.04 7.71 49.68
N ALA A 78 -33.34 7.75 49.39
CA ALA A 78 -33.91 7.07 48.22
C ALA A 78 -33.35 7.62 46.90
N GLN A 79 -33.33 8.95 46.75
CA GLN A 79 -32.76 9.62 45.57
C GLN A 79 -31.26 9.31 45.40
N SER A 80 -30.49 9.38 46.48
CA SER A 80 -29.06 9.07 46.43
C SER A 80 -28.79 7.61 46.05
N ASN A 81 -29.62 6.66 46.52
CA ASN A 81 -29.50 5.26 46.12
C ASN A 81 -29.84 5.03 44.64
N GLU A 82 -30.84 5.74 44.11
CA GLU A 82 -31.16 5.71 42.68
C GLU A 82 -30.01 6.28 41.83
N GLU A 83 -29.45 7.43 42.23
CA GLU A 83 -28.28 8.02 41.56
C GLU A 83 -27.06 7.10 41.60
N VAL A 84 -26.78 6.46 42.73
CA VAL A 84 -25.68 5.48 42.86
C VAL A 84 -25.92 4.31 41.92
N SER A 85 -27.13 3.75 41.88
CA SER A 85 -27.46 2.64 40.97
C SER A 85 -27.32 3.03 39.48
N LEU A 86 -27.70 4.26 39.12
CA LEU A 86 -27.51 4.78 37.76
C LEU A 86 -26.03 4.94 37.42
N LYS A 87 -25.25 5.56 38.32
CA LYS A 87 -23.80 5.73 38.13
C LYS A 87 -23.05 4.41 38.08
N GLU A 88 -23.46 3.40 38.85
CA GLU A 88 -22.90 2.05 38.76
C GLU A 88 -23.17 1.42 37.38
N LYS A 89 -24.39 1.56 36.85
CA LYS A 89 -24.72 1.10 35.48
C LYS A 89 -23.89 1.83 34.42
N GLU A 90 -23.79 3.15 34.51
CA GLU A 90 -22.94 3.95 33.61
C GLU A 90 -21.47 3.54 33.70
N ALA A 91 -20.94 3.34 34.91
CA ALA A 91 -19.57 2.88 35.11
C ALA A 91 -19.33 1.51 34.48
N THR A 92 -20.26 0.55 34.65
CA THR A 92 -20.13 -0.76 33.98
C THR A 92 -20.17 -0.64 32.45
N ALA A 93 -21.03 0.21 31.90
CA ALA A 93 -21.10 0.45 30.46
C ALA A 93 -19.81 1.08 29.92
N VAL A 94 -19.25 2.07 30.63
CA VAL A 94 -17.97 2.70 30.28
C VAL A 94 -16.83 1.70 30.36
N VAL A 95 -16.78 0.84 31.39
CA VAL A 95 -15.77 -0.22 31.48
C VAL A 95 -15.86 -1.18 30.28
N THR A 96 -17.06 -1.61 29.89
CA THR A 96 -17.25 -2.45 28.70
C THR A 96 -16.79 -1.74 27.42
N GLN A 97 -17.13 -0.46 27.25
CA GLN A 97 -16.67 0.34 26.09
C GLN A 97 -15.15 0.46 26.06
N VAL A 98 -14.50 0.69 27.21
CA VAL A 98 -13.03 0.77 27.30
C VAL A 98 -12.39 -0.56 26.93
N GLU A 99 -12.95 -1.70 27.35
CA GLU A 99 -12.46 -3.02 26.95
C GLU A 99 -12.62 -3.29 25.45
N GLU A 100 -13.73 -2.85 24.85
CA GLU A 100 -13.98 -2.98 23.42
C GLU A 100 -13.03 -2.09 22.60
N VAL A 101 -12.85 -0.83 23.00
CA VAL A 101 -11.88 0.08 22.37
C VAL A 101 -10.46 -0.46 22.50
N LYS A 102 -10.07 -1.04 23.65
CA LYS A 102 -8.76 -1.69 23.79
C LYS A 102 -8.58 -2.85 22.82
N LYS A 103 -9.61 -3.68 22.61
CA LYS A 103 -9.57 -4.77 21.62
C LYS A 103 -9.41 -4.21 20.20
N GLN A 104 -10.14 -3.15 19.86
CA GLN A 104 -10.02 -2.49 18.56
C GLN A 104 -8.61 -1.90 18.35
N VAL A 105 -8.05 -1.24 19.36
CA VAL A 105 -6.68 -0.72 19.31
C VAL A 105 -5.67 -1.85 19.13
N ALA A 106 -5.78 -2.95 19.87
CA ALA A 106 -4.90 -4.10 19.70
C ALA A 106 -5.01 -4.74 18.30
N GLN A 107 -6.23 -4.83 17.75
CA GLN A 107 -6.44 -5.29 16.36
C GLN A 107 -5.85 -4.33 15.33
N LEU A 108 -5.99 -3.02 15.55
CA LEU A 108 -5.39 -1.99 14.70
C LEU A 108 -3.86 -2.04 14.78
N GLU A 109 -3.27 -2.21 15.97
CA GLU A 109 -1.83 -2.41 16.14
C GLU A 109 -1.35 -3.68 15.43
N GLU A 110 -2.10 -4.78 15.50
CA GLU A 110 -1.81 -6.02 14.76
C GLU A 110 -1.90 -5.81 13.24
N GLN A 111 -2.90 -5.06 12.76
CA GLN A 111 -3.01 -4.71 11.34
C GLN A 111 -1.90 -3.76 10.89
N ILE A 112 -1.53 -2.80 11.73
CA ILE A 112 -0.42 -1.87 11.46
C ILE A 112 0.90 -2.63 11.42
N THR A 113 1.13 -3.60 12.30
CA THR A 113 2.36 -4.43 12.30
C THR A 113 2.37 -5.44 11.14
N LYS A 114 1.23 -6.04 10.78
CA LYS A 114 1.10 -6.88 9.56
C LYS A 114 1.27 -6.07 8.28
N SER A 115 0.80 -4.83 8.27
CA SER A 115 1.05 -3.85 7.20
C SER A 115 2.38 -3.11 7.40
N GLY A 116 3.16 -3.50 8.42
CA GLY A 116 4.17 -2.70 9.15
C GLY A 116 5.45 -2.42 8.42
N ASP A 117 5.40 -2.53 7.11
CA ASP A 117 6.50 -2.19 6.24
C ASP A 117 6.04 -1.18 5.19
N ILE A 118 5.06 -0.31 5.48
CA ILE A 118 4.73 0.82 4.59
C ILE A 118 5.99 1.59 4.13
N PRO A 119 7.00 1.86 4.98
CA PRO A 119 8.26 2.45 4.52
C PRO A 119 9.05 1.53 3.58
N LYS A 120 9.14 0.22 3.86
CA LYS A 120 9.81 -0.74 2.97
C LYS A 120 9.05 -0.94 1.66
N LEU A 121 7.73 -0.95 1.68
CA LEU A 121 6.88 -0.95 0.48
C LEU A 121 7.12 0.32 -0.33
N LEU A 122 7.33 1.48 0.31
CA LEU A 122 7.67 2.71 -0.40
C LEU A 122 9.07 2.66 -1.01
N GLU A 123 10.03 2.04 -0.32
CA GLU A 123 11.38 1.77 -0.85
C GLU A 123 11.35 0.75 -2.00
N GLU A 124 10.59 -0.34 -1.86
CA GLU A 124 10.36 -1.35 -2.89
C GLU A 124 9.68 -0.73 -4.11
N VAL A 125 8.67 0.13 -3.93
CA VAL A 125 8.02 0.85 -5.03
C VAL A 125 9.00 1.77 -5.74
N LYS A 126 9.83 2.54 -5.01
CA LYS A 126 10.88 3.37 -5.63
C LYS A 126 11.91 2.51 -6.38
N GLN A 127 12.29 1.37 -5.82
CA GLN A 127 13.21 0.44 -6.45
C GLN A 127 12.60 -0.20 -7.70
N LEU A 128 11.31 -0.56 -7.65
CA LEU A 128 10.53 -1.03 -8.79
C LEU A 128 10.42 0.04 -9.87
N ASP A 129 10.12 1.28 -9.53
CA ASP A 129 10.07 2.40 -10.48
C ASP A 129 11.42 2.58 -11.19
N THR A 130 12.52 2.47 -10.43
CA THR A 130 13.88 2.53 -10.99
C THR A 130 14.14 1.34 -11.93
N GLN A 131 13.70 0.13 -11.56
CA GLN A 131 13.82 -1.08 -12.37
C GLN A 131 12.94 -1.05 -13.63
N VAL A 132 11.73 -0.49 -13.54
CA VAL A 132 10.81 -0.29 -14.67
C VAL A 132 11.41 0.72 -15.64
N ALA A 133 11.97 1.83 -15.14
CA ALA A 133 12.65 2.81 -15.98
C ALA A 133 13.87 2.19 -16.71
N ALA A 134 14.70 1.43 -16.00
CA ALA A 134 15.84 0.73 -16.58
C ALA A 134 15.40 -0.33 -17.61
N SER A 135 14.34 -1.08 -17.32
CA SER A 135 13.80 -2.11 -18.21
C SER A 135 13.21 -1.51 -19.48
N ASN A 136 12.49 -0.38 -19.38
CA ASN A 136 11.98 0.34 -20.55
C ASN A 136 13.11 0.90 -21.43
N ALA A 137 14.18 1.41 -20.82
CA ALA A 137 15.36 1.84 -21.58
C ALA A 137 16.05 0.65 -22.29
N ALA A 138 16.16 -0.50 -21.62
CA ALA A 138 16.68 -1.72 -22.23
C ALA A 138 15.78 -2.22 -23.37
N LEU A 139 14.46 -2.16 -23.22
CA LEU A 139 13.49 -2.53 -24.26
C LEU A 139 13.63 -1.61 -25.48
N ALA A 140 13.74 -0.30 -25.27
CA ALA A 140 13.94 0.66 -26.35
C ALA A 140 15.24 0.39 -27.11
N ASN A 141 16.33 0.09 -26.40
CA ASN A 141 17.60 -0.29 -27.03
C ASN A 141 17.48 -1.61 -27.81
N SER A 142 16.79 -2.62 -27.27
CA SER A 142 16.56 -3.90 -27.95
C SER A 142 15.72 -3.72 -29.21
N GLN A 143 14.66 -2.91 -29.16
CA GLN A 143 13.84 -2.58 -30.32
C GLN A 143 14.63 -1.84 -31.41
N GLN A 144 15.51 -0.90 -31.03
CA GLN A 144 16.40 -0.24 -31.98
C GLN A 144 17.37 -1.22 -32.64
N GLN A 145 17.96 -2.15 -31.87
CA GLN A 145 18.83 -3.18 -32.42
C GLN A 145 18.09 -4.14 -33.36
N ALA A 146 16.85 -4.52 -33.01
CA ALA A 146 16.00 -5.34 -33.87
C ALA A 146 15.69 -4.62 -35.19
N ALA A 147 15.29 -3.35 -35.15
CA ALA A 147 15.02 -2.55 -36.34
C ALA A 147 16.27 -2.38 -37.24
N LEU A 148 17.45 -2.19 -36.64
CA LEU A 148 18.72 -2.18 -37.38
C LEU A 148 19.05 -3.55 -37.98
N GLY A 149 18.76 -4.63 -37.27
CA GLY A 149 18.89 -6.01 -37.73
C GLY A 149 18.00 -6.28 -38.94
N ASP A 150 16.72 -5.93 -38.85
CA ASP A 150 15.75 -6.08 -39.94
C ASP A 150 16.17 -5.30 -41.19
N GLY A 151 16.67 -4.07 -41.01
CA GLY A 151 17.22 -3.27 -42.11
C GLY A 151 18.44 -3.94 -42.78
N ARG A 152 19.33 -4.56 -42.01
CA ARG A 152 20.48 -5.33 -42.56
C ARG A 152 20.02 -6.58 -43.30
N VAL A 153 19.09 -7.34 -42.72
CA VAL A 153 18.53 -8.55 -43.35
C VAL A 153 17.85 -8.20 -44.68
N ALA A 154 17.04 -7.15 -44.71
CA ALA A 154 16.38 -6.68 -45.93
C ALA A 154 17.40 -6.28 -47.01
N LYS A 155 18.47 -5.57 -46.63
CA LYS A 155 19.55 -5.18 -47.56
C LYS A 155 20.29 -6.40 -48.11
N VAL A 156 20.69 -7.34 -47.25
CA VAL A 156 21.38 -8.57 -47.66
C VAL A 156 20.48 -9.43 -48.55
N GLN A 157 19.18 -9.55 -48.25
CA GLN A 157 18.24 -10.26 -49.11
C GLN A 157 18.09 -9.60 -50.48
N ALA A 158 18.07 -8.27 -50.55
CA ALA A 158 18.04 -7.55 -51.83
C ALA A 158 19.31 -7.78 -52.64
N GLU A 159 20.48 -7.77 -51.99
CA GLU A 159 21.77 -8.10 -52.63
C GLU A 159 21.81 -9.55 -53.13
N ILE A 160 21.33 -10.51 -52.32
CA ILE A 160 21.24 -11.92 -52.73
C ILE A 160 20.33 -12.06 -53.95
N ARG A 161 19.15 -11.43 -53.98
CA ARG A 161 18.25 -11.47 -55.14
C ARG A 161 18.92 -10.88 -56.39
N ALA A 162 19.58 -9.74 -56.27
CA ALA A 162 20.29 -9.11 -57.39
C ALA A 162 21.45 -9.99 -57.92
N LEU A 163 22.17 -10.67 -57.03
CA LEU A 163 23.23 -11.62 -57.44
C LEU A 163 22.63 -12.87 -58.09
N GLN A 164 21.55 -13.42 -57.54
CA GLN A 164 20.84 -14.56 -58.13
C GLN A 164 20.28 -14.24 -59.52
N GLU A 165 19.73 -13.06 -59.73
CA GLU A 165 19.27 -12.58 -61.05
C GLU A 165 20.45 -12.49 -62.03
N ARG A 166 21.58 -11.92 -61.62
CA ARG A 166 22.79 -11.87 -62.44
C ARG A 166 23.31 -13.26 -62.80
N GLU A 167 23.32 -14.19 -61.84
CA GLU A 167 23.70 -15.58 -62.11
C GLU A 167 22.71 -16.28 -63.05
N ALA A 168 21.42 -16.03 -62.91
CA ALA A 168 20.39 -16.59 -63.79
C ALA A 168 20.54 -16.07 -65.22
N ASP A 169 20.82 -14.78 -65.40
CA ASP A 169 21.06 -14.18 -66.72
C ASP A 169 22.36 -14.69 -67.37
N GLN A 170 23.41 -14.88 -66.56
CA GLN A 170 24.65 -15.53 -66.98
C GLN A 170 24.41 -16.97 -67.44
N LYS A 171 23.71 -17.78 -66.64
CA LYS A 171 23.39 -19.18 -66.97
C LYS A 171 22.50 -19.29 -68.21
N ARG A 172 21.58 -18.34 -68.40
CA ARG A 172 20.71 -18.27 -69.58
C ARG A 172 21.41 -17.74 -70.84
N GLY A 173 22.66 -17.25 -70.74
CA GLY A 173 23.38 -16.65 -71.86
C GLY A 173 22.65 -15.42 -72.44
N THR A 174 21.84 -14.73 -71.63
CA THR A 174 21.04 -13.60 -72.11
C THR A 174 21.91 -12.35 -72.08
N VAL A 175 22.25 -11.86 -73.28
CA VAL A 175 23.01 -10.64 -73.46
C VAL A 175 22.06 -9.43 -73.39
N THR A 176 22.52 -8.31 -72.85
CA THR A 176 21.74 -7.07 -72.83
C THR A 176 21.29 -6.68 -74.24
N LYS A 177 20.05 -6.20 -74.37
CA LYS A 177 19.39 -5.93 -75.66
C LYS A 177 20.14 -4.94 -76.55
N ASP A 178 20.96 -4.07 -75.95
CA ASP A 178 21.75 -3.05 -76.64
C ASP A 178 23.20 -3.49 -76.93
N PHE A 179 23.50 -4.78 -76.75
CA PHE A 179 24.84 -5.29 -77.00
C PHE A 179 25.20 -5.24 -78.48
N THR A 180 26.32 -4.56 -78.76
CA THR A 180 26.93 -4.48 -80.07
C THR A 180 28.43 -4.75 -79.95
N ALA A 181 28.92 -5.73 -80.71
CA ALA A 181 30.33 -6.08 -80.84
C ALA A 181 30.74 -6.09 -82.32
N ARG A 182 32.03 -6.27 -82.58
CA ARG A 182 32.57 -6.49 -83.92
C ARG A 182 33.44 -7.73 -83.94
N VAL A 183 33.46 -8.40 -85.09
CA VAL A 183 34.40 -9.49 -85.35
C VAL A 183 35.81 -8.90 -85.43
N SER A 184 36.68 -9.24 -84.49
CA SER A 184 38.10 -8.87 -84.54
C SER A 184 38.83 -9.68 -85.59
N GLN A 185 38.63 -11.00 -85.56
CA GLN A 185 39.25 -11.95 -86.47
C GLN A 185 38.27 -13.12 -86.72
N ALA A 186 38.22 -13.60 -87.96
CA ALA A 186 37.39 -14.73 -88.35
C ALA A 186 38.27 -15.89 -88.82
N PHE A 187 37.97 -17.11 -88.36
CA PHE A 187 38.66 -18.33 -88.76
C PHE A 187 37.67 -19.28 -89.46
N PRO A 188 37.28 -18.99 -90.72
CA PRO A 188 36.22 -19.73 -91.40
C PRO A 188 36.52 -21.22 -91.56
N GLY A 189 37.79 -21.61 -91.74
CA GLY A 189 38.19 -23.02 -91.84
C GLY A 189 38.02 -23.83 -90.56
N PHE A 190 37.91 -23.17 -89.40
CA PHE A 190 37.67 -23.82 -88.10
C PHE A 190 36.27 -23.53 -87.55
N GLY A 191 35.48 -22.71 -88.23
CA GLY A 191 34.11 -22.40 -87.83
C GLY A 191 33.97 -21.57 -86.56
N PHE A 192 34.98 -20.77 -86.18
CA PHE A 192 34.88 -19.86 -85.02
C PHE A 192 35.36 -18.44 -85.36
N VAL A 193 34.91 -17.47 -84.56
CA VAL A 193 35.27 -16.07 -84.66
C VAL A 193 35.67 -15.50 -83.30
N ILE A 194 36.56 -14.52 -83.31
CA ILE A 194 36.97 -13.77 -82.13
C ILE A 194 36.27 -12.42 -82.16
N LEU A 195 35.58 -12.09 -81.07
CA LEU A 195 34.86 -10.83 -80.88
C LEU A 195 35.73 -9.85 -80.07
N ASN A 196 35.61 -8.56 -80.39
CA ASN A 196 36.33 -7.48 -79.69
C ASN A 196 35.76 -7.11 -78.31
N LYS A 197 34.81 -7.90 -77.81
CA LYS A 197 34.09 -7.69 -76.57
C LYS A 197 33.94 -9.02 -75.85
N GLY A 198 34.12 -8.99 -74.53
CA GLY A 198 34.00 -10.13 -73.64
C GLY A 198 33.12 -9.84 -72.43
N ASN A 199 33.42 -10.46 -71.29
CA ASN A 199 32.58 -10.43 -70.09
C ASN A 199 32.38 -9.00 -69.56
N ARG A 200 33.41 -8.14 -69.66
CA ARG A 200 33.32 -6.73 -69.25
C ARG A 200 32.29 -5.92 -70.04
N ALA A 201 31.95 -6.38 -71.25
CA ALA A 201 30.95 -5.77 -72.10
C ALA A 201 29.55 -6.44 -72.00
N GLY A 202 29.36 -7.35 -71.04
CA GLY A 202 28.09 -8.04 -70.80
C GLY A 202 27.86 -9.25 -71.70
N LEU A 203 28.92 -9.84 -72.26
CA LEU A 203 28.82 -11.08 -73.04
C LEU A 203 29.00 -12.30 -72.13
N PHE A 204 28.18 -13.33 -72.30
CA PHE A 204 28.22 -14.54 -71.49
C PHE A 204 28.43 -15.79 -72.35
N ALA A 205 29.00 -16.84 -71.76
CA ALA A 205 29.11 -18.14 -72.42
C ALA A 205 27.70 -18.67 -72.77
N ASN A 206 27.59 -19.43 -73.87
CA ASN A 206 26.33 -19.92 -74.44
C ASN A 206 25.36 -18.83 -74.95
N ALA A 207 25.78 -17.57 -75.01
CA ALA A 207 25.00 -16.53 -75.64
C ALA A 207 24.83 -16.79 -77.15
N ASN A 208 23.61 -16.54 -77.65
CA ASN A 208 23.32 -16.54 -79.08
C ASN A 208 23.47 -15.14 -79.64
N LEU A 209 24.31 -14.99 -80.66
CA LEU A 209 24.58 -13.73 -81.32
C LEU A 209 24.24 -13.82 -82.81
N GLU A 210 23.93 -12.68 -83.41
CA GLU A 210 23.66 -12.56 -84.84
C GLU A 210 24.67 -11.59 -85.46
N VAL A 211 25.32 -12.02 -86.55
CA VAL A 211 26.24 -11.18 -87.31
C VAL A 211 25.46 -10.42 -88.36
N LYS A 212 25.54 -9.09 -88.36
CA LYS A 212 24.92 -8.19 -89.32
C LYS A 212 25.95 -7.51 -90.20
N ARG A 213 25.64 -7.48 -91.50
CA ARG A 213 26.34 -6.66 -92.49
C ARG A 213 25.31 -5.74 -93.15
N GLY A 214 25.32 -4.46 -92.75
CA GLY A 214 24.26 -3.52 -93.14
C GLY A 214 22.91 -3.88 -92.48
N ARG A 215 21.93 -4.31 -93.29
CA ARG A 215 20.59 -4.71 -92.81
C ARG A 215 20.36 -6.23 -92.77
N GLU A 216 21.28 -7.01 -93.32
CA GLU A 216 21.15 -8.47 -93.45
C GLU A 216 21.93 -9.21 -92.37
N ILE A 217 21.38 -10.36 -91.92
CA ILE A 217 22.03 -11.26 -90.97
C ILE A 217 22.81 -12.30 -91.76
N VAL A 218 24.13 -12.32 -91.58
CA VAL A 218 25.08 -13.13 -92.34
C VAL A 218 25.31 -14.49 -91.68
N ALA A 219 25.28 -14.56 -90.35
CA ALA A 219 25.43 -15.82 -89.61
C ALA A 219 24.85 -15.72 -88.19
N LYS A 220 24.57 -16.88 -87.59
CA LYS A 220 24.32 -17.01 -86.14
C LYS A 220 25.57 -17.57 -85.46
N LEU A 221 25.93 -17.00 -84.33
CA LEU A 221 27.06 -17.42 -83.52
C LEU A 221 26.58 -17.89 -82.15
N LYS A 222 27.27 -18.90 -81.61
CA LYS A 222 27.10 -19.33 -80.23
C LYS A 222 28.41 -19.10 -79.49
N VAL A 223 28.38 -18.31 -78.43
CA VAL A 223 29.58 -18.01 -77.65
C VAL A 223 30.02 -19.25 -76.89
N ARG A 224 31.28 -19.67 -77.08
CA ARG A 224 31.86 -20.83 -76.41
C ARG A 224 32.58 -20.43 -75.14
N ASP A 225 33.45 -19.44 -75.24
CA ASP A 225 34.29 -18.98 -74.14
C ASP A 225 34.38 -17.45 -74.15
N VAL A 226 34.47 -16.87 -72.96
CA VAL A 226 34.44 -15.42 -72.76
C VAL A 226 35.57 -15.01 -71.84
N GLU A 227 36.44 -14.17 -72.37
CA GLU A 227 37.51 -13.50 -71.62
C GLU A 227 37.05 -12.10 -71.17
N GLN A 228 37.86 -11.40 -70.37
CA GLN A 228 37.49 -10.06 -69.89
C GLN A 228 37.26 -9.06 -71.03
N GLY A 229 38.10 -9.09 -72.07
CA GLY A 229 38.09 -8.14 -73.19
C GLY A 229 37.64 -8.71 -74.53
N ASN A 230 37.71 -10.03 -74.72
CA ASN A 230 37.42 -10.71 -75.98
C ASN A 230 36.52 -11.92 -75.74
N ALA A 231 35.93 -12.48 -76.79
CA ALA A 231 35.20 -13.74 -76.70
C ALA A 231 35.39 -14.59 -77.94
N VAL A 232 35.30 -15.90 -77.77
CA VAL A 232 35.35 -16.88 -78.85
C VAL A 232 33.93 -17.41 -79.07
N ALA A 233 33.43 -17.27 -80.29
CA ALA A 233 32.11 -17.76 -80.66
C ALA A 233 32.21 -18.71 -81.86
N ASP A 234 31.53 -19.85 -81.74
CA ASP A 234 31.42 -20.82 -82.81
C ASP A 234 30.28 -20.41 -83.76
N VAL A 235 30.49 -20.63 -85.06
CA VAL A 235 29.47 -20.38 -86.09
C VAL A 235 28.49 -21.54 -86.07
N VAL A 236 27.21 -21.26 -85.94
CA VAL A 236 26.17 -22.30 -85.96
C VAL A 236 26.12 -22.91 -87.37
N PRO A 237 26.36 -24.23 -87.53
CA PRO A 237 26.38 -24.87 -88.84
C PRO A 237 25.04 -24.66 -89.59
N GLY A 238 25.12 -24.28 -90.87
CA GLY A 238 23.93 -24.03 -91.70
C GLY A 238 23.22 -22.70 -91.44
N SER A 239 23.74 -21.83 -90.57
CA SER A 239 23.17 -20.49 -90.31
C SER A 239 23.76 -19.36 -91.16
N MET A 240 24.73 -19.68 -92.04
CA MET A 240 25.40 -18.71 -92.90
C MET A 240 24.55 -18.38 -94.13
N SER A 241 24.52 -17.11 -94.54
CA SER A 241 23.88 -16.71 -95.79
C SER A 241 24.62 -17.30 -97.00
N GLU A 242 23.87 -17.74 -98.01
CA GLU A 242 24.41 -18.44 -99.19
C GLU A 242 25.54 -17.62 -99.85
N GLY A 243 26.71 -18.26 -100.02
CA GLY A 243 27.88 -17.64 -100.66
C GLY A 243 28.59 -16.53 -99.87
N SER A 244 28.22 -16.29 -98.60
CA SER A 244 28.83 -15.24 -97.77
C SER A 244 29.83 -15.80 -96.75
N GLU A 245 30.98 -15.13 -96.61
CA GLU A 245 31.97 -15.44 -95.57
C GLU A 245 32.00 -14.36 -94.47
N LEU A 246 32.32 -14.79 -93.25
CA LEU A 246 32.54 -13.91 -92.09
C LEU A 246 33.86 -13.17 -92.23
N ARG A 247 33.84 -11.85 -91.97
CA ARG A 247 35.01 -10.98 -92.11
C ARG A 247 35.27 -10.19 -90.84
N ALA A 248 36.53 -9.85 -90.62
CA ALA A 248 36.88 -8.88 -89.59
C ALA A 248 36.16 -7.55 -89.88
N GLY A 249 35.58 -6.96 -88.82
CA GLY A 249 34.81 -5.72 -88.89
C GLY A 249 33.29 -5.90 -89.00
N ASP A 250 32.78 -7.10 -89.24
CA ASP A 250 31.34 -7.38 -89.25
C ASP A 250 30.71 -7.04 -87.89
N LEU A 251 29.49 -6.49 -87.90
CA LEU A 251 28.78 -6.09 -86.69
C LEU A 251 28.12 -7.31 -86.05
N VAL A 252 28.22 -7.46 -84.74
CA VAL A 252 27.58 -8.55 -84.00
C VAL A 252 26.61 -7.94 -83.01
N ILE A 253 25.37 -8.40 -83.04
CA ILE A 253 24.32 -7.96 -82.12
C ILE A 253 23.81 -9.13 -81.29
N ALA A 254 23.14 -8.82 -80.17
CA ALA A 254 22.41 -9.83 -79.43
C ALA A 254 21.38 -10.52 -80.34
N GLY A 255 21.45 -11.86 -80.45
CA GLY A 255 20.45 -12.64 -81.16
C GLY A 255 19.12 -12.62 -80.43
N LYS A 256 18.01 -12.88 -81.12
CA LYS A 256 16.72 -13.05 -80.42
C LYS A 256 16.86 -14.18 -79.39
N ALA A 257 16.57 -13.87 -78.12
CA ALA A 257 16.56 -14.85 -77.04
C ALA A 257 15.68 -16.03 -77.47
N GLN A 258 16.29 -17.22 -77.53
CA GLN A 258 15.54 -18.45 -77.72
C GLN A 258 14.76 -18.68 -76.41
N ALA A 259 13.44 -18.67 -76.49
CA ALA A 259 12.61 -19.20 -75.41
C ALA A 259 13.08 -20.64 -75.12
N PRO A 260 13.19 -21.05 -73.85
CA PRO A 260 13.70 -22.37 -73.50
C PRO A 260 12.84 -23.44 -74.19
N ALA A 261 13.48 -24.20 -75.08
CA ALA A 261 12.89 -25.38 -75.68
C ALA A 261 12.81 -26.46 -74.59
N SER A 262 11.57 -26.86 -74.30
CA SER A 262 11.12 -28.16 -73.80
C SER A 262 11.99 -28.88 -72.77
N ALA A 263 11.44 -28.95 -71.55
CA ALA A 263 11.75 -29.97 -70.57
C ALA A 263 11.73 -31.38 -71.21
N SER A 264 12.89 -32.02 -71.28
CA SER A 264 12.98 -33.46 -71.44
C SER A 264 12.78 -34.10 -70.07
N GLN A 265 11.64 -34.74 -69.88
CA GLN A 265 11.48 -35.81 -68.89
C GLN A 265 12.49 -36.94 -69.17
N PRO A 266 12.88 -37.68 -68.12
CA PRO A 266 12.59 -39.11 -68.12
C PRO A 266 11.91 -39.59 -66.82
N ALA A 267 10.95 -40.50 -67.00
CA ALA A 267 10.33 -41.38 -65.98
C ALA A 267 11.22 -42.63 -65.71
N PRO A 268 10.82 -43.68 -64.94
CA PRO A 268 10.03 -43.82 -63.71
C PRO A 268 10.79 -44.58 -62.56
N VAL A 269 10.11 -44.70 -61.40
CA VAL A 269 10.40 -45.32 -60.06
C VAL A 269 11.11 -46.72 -59.97
N PRO A 270 11.70 -47.08 -58.80
CA PRO A 270 10.94 -47.89 -57.81
C PRO A 270 11.09 -47.48 -56.33
N ALA A 271 10.18 -48.02 -55.53
CA ALA A 271 9.88 -47.76 -54.12
C ALA A 271 10.72 -48.58 -53.11
N ASP A 272 10.73 -48.06 -51.87
CA ASP A 272 10.78 -48.70 -50.52
C ASP A 272 11.71 -47.88 -49.59
N GLY A 273 11.35 -47.40 -48.39
CA GLY A 273 10.12 -47.41 -47.59
C GLY A 273 10.33 -46.66 -46.25
N ALA A 274 9.22 -46.20 -45.65
CA ALA A 274 8.98 -45.78 -44.24
C ALA A 274 9.67 -44.49 -43.70
N ALA A 275 9.03 -43.58 -42.93
CA ALA A 275 7.69 -43.48 -42.34
C ALA A 275 7.41 -42.05 -41.81
N ALA A 276 6.10 -41.72 -41.66
CA ALA A 276 5.46 -40.82 -40.68
C ALA A 276 5.77 -39.29 -40.74
N ALA A 277 4.86 -38.34 -40.51
CA ALA A 277 3.42 -38.34 -40.23
C ALA A 277 2.89 -36.88 -40.32
N ALA A 278 1.59 -36.77 -40.58
CA ALA A 278 0.60 -35.78 -40.09
C ALA A 278 0.70 -34.27 -40.44
N THR A 279 -0.35 -33.84 -41.15
CA THR A 279 -0.89 -32.47 -41.27
C THR A 279 -1.41 -31.90 -39.93
N PRO A 280 -1.59 -30.57 -39.83
CA PRO A 280 -2.97 -30.10 -39.67
C PRO A 280 -3.33 -28.80 -40.43
N ALA A 281 -4.65 -28.66 -40.62
CA ALA A 281 -5.37 -27.54 -41.21
C ALA A 281 -5.53 -26.34 -40.23
N PRO A 282 -5.92 -25.14 -40.72
CA PRO A 282 -6.03 -23.92 -39.93
C PRO A 282 -7.44 -23.70 -39.35
N VAL A 283 -7.56 -22.96 -38.26
CA VAL A 283 -8.84 -22.41 -37.78
C VAL A 283 -8.70 -20.93 -37.43
N ASP A 284 -9.46 -20.11 -38.15
CA ASP A 284 -9.77 -18.71 -37.84
C ASP A 284 -10.99 -18.64 -36.92
N GLY A 285 -10.98 -17.67 -35.99
CA GLY A 285 -12.08 -16.72 -35.84
C GLY A 285 -13.22 -16.96 -34.84
N ALA A 286 -13.43 -15.91 -34.02
CA ALA A 286 -14.71 -15.34 -33.54
C ALA A 286 -15.40 -15.89 -32.26
N ALA A 287 -15.65 -14.94 -31.34
CA ALA A 287 -16.61 -15.00 -30.24
C ALA A 287 -18.07 -14.97 -30.74
N PRO A 288 -19.06 -15.33 -29.90
CA PRO A 288 -19.85 -14.28 -29.23
C PRO A 288 -20.36 -14.64 -27.81
N ALA A 289 -21.08 -13.70 -27.22
CA ALA A 289 -21.48 -13.58 -25.81
C ALA A 289 -22.81 -14.26 -25.41
N ALA A 290 -22.99 -14.26 -24.07
CA ALA A 290 -24.23 -14.24 -23.27
C ALA A 290 -24.95 -15.57 -22.93
N ASN A 291 -25.03 -15.88 -21.63
CA ASN A 291 -26.31 -15.83 -20.88
C ASN A 291 -26.13 -15.89 -19.36
N MET A 292 -26.95 -15.08 -18.69
CA MET A 292 -27.19 -15.03 -17.24
C MET A 292 -28.08 -16.19 -16.79
N ALA A 293 -27.87 -16.68 -15.57
CA ALA A 293 -28.92 -17.29 -14.74
C ALA A 293 -28.53 -17.21 -13.26
N ASP A 294 -29.45 -16.68 -12.46
CA ASP A 294 -29.44 -16.51 -11.01
C ASP A 294 -29.42 -17.83 -10.22
N ASP A 295 -28.72 -17.85 -9.08
CA ASP A 295 -29.10 -18.70 -7.93
C ASP A 295 -28.82 -17.94 -6.61
N PRO A 296 -29.86 -17.55 -5.85
CA PRO A 296 -29.73 -16.69 -4.69
C PRO A 296 -29.88 -17.42 -3.33
N PHE A 297 -29.73 -18.74 -3.17
CA PHE A 297 -29.68 -19.37 -1.84
C PHE A 297 -28.97 -20.75 -1.83
N GLY A 298 -27.71 -20.82 -1.38
CA GLY A 298 -27.00 -22.09 -1.19
C GLY A 298 -25.93 -22.02 -0.10
N ALA A 299 -26.20 -22.64 1.05
CA ALA A 299 -25.35 -22.67 2.23
C ALA A 299 -24.01 -23.44 2.03
N PRO A 300 -22.95 -23.12 2.80
CA PRO A 300 -21.69 -23.87 2.76
C PRO A 300 -21.75 -25.13 3.66
N PRO A 301 -21.26 -26.30 3.22
CA PRO A 301 -21.04 -27.42 4.13
C PRO A 301 -19.71 -27.25 4.88
N ALA A 302 -19.80 -27.33 6.20
CA ALA A 302 -18.69 -27.50 7.12
C ALA A 302 -18.29 -28.99 7.21
N GLY A 303 -16.98 -29.24 7.35
CA GLY A 303 -16.47 -30.48 7.96
C GLY A 303 -15.42 -31.22 7.13
N MET A 304 -14.14 -31.06 7.49
CA MET A 304 -13.27 -32.12 8.04
C MET A 304 -11.81 -31.65 8.13
N ALA A 305 -11.21 -31.96 9.28
CA ALA A 305 -9.81 -31.71 9.63
C ALA A 305 -8.89 -32.89 9.17
N PRO A 306 -7.60 -33.00 9.60
CA PRO A 306 -6.42 -32.69 8.79
C PRO A 306 -5.49 -33.89 8.48
N ALA A 307 -4.55 -33.66 7.53
CA ALA A 307 -3.23 -34.34 7.32
C ALA A 307 -3.23 -35.83 6.86
N PRO A 308 -2.26 -36.31 6.04
CA PRO A 308 -0.82 -36.09 6.21
C PRO A 308 0.01 -35.77 4.94
N ALA A 309 1.24 -35.34 5.21
CA ALA A 309 2.27 -34.94 4.26
C ALA A 309 3.14 -36.11 3.73
N ALA A 310 3.83 -35.79 2.63
CA ALA A 310 5.04 -36.39 2.02
C ALA A 310 4.84 -37.23 0.74
N PRO A 311 5.84 -37.32 -0.18
CA PRO A 311 7.18 -36.71 -0.16
C PRO A 311 7.52 -35.84 -1.39
N THR A 312 8.44 -34.90 -1.18
CA THR A 312 9.15 -34.14 -2.22
C THR A 312 10.10 -35.03 -3.00
N GLU A 313 9.97 -35.00 -4.33
CA GLU A 313 10.92 -35.58 -5.28
C GLU A 313 12.22 -34.77 -5.36
N ALA A 314 13.27 -35.49 -5.72
CA ALA A 314 14.67 -35.11 -5.67
C ALA A 314 15.07 -34.06 -6.73
N ASP A 315 15.89 -33.11 -6.31
CA ASP A 315 16.70 -32.24 -7.18
C ASP A 315 17.91 -33.05 -7.73
N PRO A 316 18.09 -33.12 -9.06
CA PRO A 316 19.10 -33.94 -9.74
C PRO A 316 20.46 -33.25 -9.94
N PHE A 317 20.76 -32.11 -9.32
CA PHE A 317 22.06 -31.46 -9.47
C PHE A 317 22.82 -31.34 -8.15
N GLY A 318 23.56 -32.39 -7.82
CA GLY A 318 24.60 -32.34 -6.80
C GLY A 318 25.85 -31.59 -7.25
N ALA A 319 26.40 -30.76 -6.36
CA ALA A 319 27.82 -30.69 -5.96
C ALA A 319 28.08 -29.43 -5.09
N PRO A 320 29.17 -29.36 -4.30
CA PRO A 320 29.28 -29.98 -2.98
C PRO A 320 29.55 -28.94 -1.86
N ALA A 321 29.36 -29.39 -0.61
CA ALA A 321 29.60 -28.63 0.61
C ALA A 321 31.09 -28.43 0.93
N ALA A 322 31.39 -27.30 1.62
CA ALA A 322 32.30 -27.12 2.77
C ALA A 322 33.02 -25.74 2.74
N PRO A 323 33.62 -25.27 3.84
CA PRO A 323 33.17 -25.24 5.23
C PRO A 323 33.25 -23.81 5.85
N ALA A 324 32.61 -23.60 6.99
CA ALA A 324 32.85 -22.45 7.87
C ALA A 324 34.28 -22.49 8.49
N PRO A 325 34.81 -21.33 8.90
CA PRO A 325 35.16 -21.25 10.32
C PRO A 325 34.89 -19.87 10.98
N ALA A 326 34.47 -19.98 12.25
CA ALA A 326 34.95 -19.31 13.46
C ALA A 326 35.10 -17.77 13.55
N ASP A 327 34.43 -17.24 14.59
CA ASP A 327 34.92 -16.33 15.64
C ASP A 327 36.11 -15.40 15.36
N GLY A 328 35.89 -14.11 15.59
CA GLY A 328 36.98 -13.15 15.78
C GLY A 328 36.47 -11.71 15.94
N GLY A 329 36.50 -11.20 17.16
CA GLY A 329 35.93 -9.90 17.55
C GLY A 329 36.49 -8.69 16.80
N MET A 330 35.61 -7.72 16.52
CA MET A 330 35.99 -6.39 16.07
C MET A 330 36.08 -5.44 17.26
N GLN A 331 37.32 -5.02 17.56
CA GLN A 331 37.61 -3.75 18.23
C GLN A 331 37.39 -2.60 17.24
N PRO A 332 36.85 -1.44 17.66
CA PRO A 332 36.65 -0.30 16.77
C PRO A 332 37.94 0.51 16.60
N ALA A 333 38.31 0.80 15.35
CA ALA A 333 39.29 1.83 15.01
C ALA A 333 38.60 3.20 14.83
N PRO A 334 39.28 4.31 15.20
CA PRO A 334 38.67 5.64 15.28
C PRO A 334 38.53 6.35 13.93
N ALA A 335 37.54 7.24 13.86
CA ALA A 335 37.23 8.09 12.72
C ALA A 335 38.37 9.07 12.35
N PRO A 336 38.59 9.37 11.05
CA PRO A 336 39.42 10.48 10.63
C PRO A 336 38.62 11.80 10.63
N ALA A 337 39.25 12.86 11.13
CA ALA A 337 38.77 14.24 11.07
C ALA A 337 38.74 14.78 9.62
N PRO A 338 37.81 15.67 9.26
CA PRO A 338 37.86 16.39 7.99
C PRO A 338 38.79 17.60 8.06
N ALA A 339 39.58 17.76 6.99
CA ALA A 339 40.46 18.89 6.73
C ALA A 339 39.68 20.10 6.19
N ASP A 340 40.06 21.27 6.69
CA ASP A 340 39.75 22.60 6.15
C ASP A 340 40.32 22.80 4.73
N ALA A 341 39.57 23.51 3.86
CA ALA A 341 40.02 24.74 3.17
C ALA A 341 39.08 25.10 2.00
N ASP A 342 38.35 26.22 2.11
CA ASP A 342 37.81 26.98 0.98
C ASP A 342 38.51 28.37 0.97
N PRO A 343 39.19 28.76 -0.15
CA PRO A 343 40.21 29.82 -0.15
C PRO A 343 39.75 31.19 -0.68
N PHE A 344 38.53 31.63 -0.43
CA PHE A 344 38.10 32.99 -0.82
C PHE A 344 37.40 33.72 0.33
N GLY A 345 38.16 34.58 1.01
CA GLY A 345 37.65 35.46 2.06
C GLY A 345 36.97 36.73 1.54
N ALA A 346 36.03 37.25 2.33
CA ALA A 346 36.03 38.64 2.82
C ALA A 346 34.93 38.87 3.89
N PRO A 347 35.06 39.87 4.78
CA PRO A 347 34.58 39.76 6.17
C PRO A 347 33.51 40.80 6.62
N ALA A 348 33.02 40.55 7.85
CA ALA A 348 32.39 41.46 8.84
C ALA A 348 30.87 41.71 8.67
N THR A 349 29.98 41.35 9.61
CA THR A 349 29.81 41.93 10.96
C THR A 349 28.65 41.21 11.70
N PRO A 350 28.58 41.21 13.06
CA PRO A 350 27.54 40.49 13.82
C PRO A 350 26.47 41.44 14.41
N ALA A 351 25.19 41.05 14.34
CA ALA A 351 24.09 41.58 15.17
C ALA A 351 22.87 40.61 15.11
N PRO A 352 21.88 40.70 16.02
CA PRO A 352 21.79 39.90 17.25
C PRO A 352 20.62 38.89 17.24
N ALA A 353 20.63 38.00 18.24
CA ALA A 353 19.70 36.91 18.47
C ALA A 353 18.20 37.32 18.47
N PRO A 354 17.30 36.46 17.94
CA PRO A 354 15.86 36.61 18.17
C PRO A 354 15.49 36.07 19.55
N ALA A 355 14.77 36.92 20.30
CA ALA A 355 14.22 36.67 21.62
C ALA A 355 13.21 35.50 21.63
N THR A 356 13.29 34.71 22.68
CA THR A 356 12.31 33.71 23.08
C THR A 356 10.97 34.37 23.49
N PRO A 357 9.82 33.83 23.06
CA PRO A 357 8.53 34.27 23.58
C PRO A 357 8.29 33.72 25.00
N PRO A 358 7.60 34.46 25.89
CA PRO A 358 7.34 34.03 27.25
C PRO A 358 6.30 32.89 27.31
N ALA A 359 6.56 31.93 28.18
CA ALA A 359 5.68 30.82 28.51
C ALA A 359 4.31 31.31 28.99
N ALA A 360 3.27 30.81 28.34
CA ALA A 360 1.90 30.93 28.81
C ALA A 360 1.74 30.12 30.11
N ALA A 361 1.18 30.77 31.14
CA ALA A 361 0.87 30.15 32.41
C ALA A 361 -0.22 29.07 32.23
N ASP A 362 0.05 27.89 32.78
CA ASP A 362 -0.87 26.77 32.89
C ASP A 362 -1.94 27.06 33.98
N PRO A 363 -3.24 27.10 33.64
CA PRO A 363 -4.30 27.39 34.60
C PRO A 363 -4.67 26.19 35.50
N PHE A 364 -3.98 25.05 35.40
CA PHE A 364 -4.31 23.82 36.16
C PHE A 364 -3.28 23.40 37.22
N ALA A 365 -2.33 24.26 37.60
CA ALA A 365 -1.42 23.97 38.70
C ALA A 365 -2.15 24.00 40.06
N ALA A 366 -2.27 22.84 40.70
CA ALA A 366 -2.85 22.65 42.03
C ALA A 366 -2.05 23.39 43.13
N PRO A 367 -2.71 23.96 44.15
CA PRO A 367 -2.02 24.68 45.22
C PRO A 367 -1.27 23.69 46.15
N THR A 368 0.06 23.73 46.10
CA THR A 368 0.93 23.13 47.11
C THR A 368 0.75 23.83 48.46
N ALA A 369 0.41 23.04 49.49
CA ALA A 369 0.22 23.48 50.86
C ALA A 369 1.50 24.10 51.48
N PRO A 370 1.40 25.16 52.29
CA PRO A 370 2.55 25.74 52.97
C PRO A 370 2.95 24.91 54.20
N ALA A 371 4.26 24.70 54.31
CA ALA A 371 4.95 24.02 55.39
C ALA A 371 4.74 24.70 56.76
N ALA A 372 4.59 23.86 57.78
CA ALA A 372 4.59 24.25 59.18
C ALA A 372 6.00 24.71 59.65
N PRO A 373 6.09 25.80 60.43
CA PRO A 373 7.28 26.04 61.25
C PRO A 373 7.09 25.42 62.64
N ALA A 374 8.12 24.70 63.07
CA ALA A 374 8.35 24.31 64.44
C ALA A 374 8.86 25.52 65.23
N GLU A 375 8.22 25.87 66.33
CA GLU A 375 8.84 26.66 67.39
C GLU A 375 8.21 26.32 68.75
N GLY A 376 9.07 25.97 69.71
CA GLY A 376 8.69 25.66 71.07
C GLY A 376 8.53 26.91 71.94
N GLY A 377 8.00 26.70 73.16
CA GLY A 377 8.13 27.68 74.24
C GLY A 377 6.83 27.99 74.97
N ASN A 378 6.61 27.27 76.08
CA ASN A 378 6.40 27.84 77.41
C ASN A 378 5.43 29.04 77.58
N MET A 379 4.30 28.80 78.26
CA MET A 379 3.71 29.59 79.38
C MET A 379 2.23 29.17 79.56
N MET A 380 1.82 28.59 80.69
CA MET A 380 1.45 29.26 81.95
C MET A 380 -0.01 29.78 81.94
N MET A 381 -0.81 29.26 82.88
CA MET A 381 -2.12 29.68 83.43
C MET A 381 -3.06 28.45 83.50
N GLY A 382 -3.61 28.03 84.65
CA GLY A 382 -3.81 28.73 85.90
C GLY A 382 -5.05 29.61 85.83
N GLN A 383 -6.24 28.99 85.94
CA GLN A 383 -7.38 29.36 86.80
C GLN A 383 -8.47 28.30 86.67
#